data_AF-A0A9D4MX71-F1
#
_entry.id   AF-A0A9D4MX71-F1
#
_cell.length_a   1.000
_cell.length_b   1.000
_cell.length_c   1.000
_cell.angle_alpha   90.00
_cell.angle_beta   90.00
_cell.angle_gamma   90.00
#
_symmetry.space_group_name_H-M   'P 1'
#
loop_
_entity.id
_entity.type
_entity.pdbx_description
1 polymer ?
#
loop_
_entity_poly.entity_id
_entity_poly.type
_entity_poly.pdbx_seq_one_letter_code
_entity_poly.pdbx_strand_id
1 'polypeptide(L)'
;MLERLHKAHLGYDNMDSRVRGTIFRPGMRAELKEFTKNCEQCEDRKPSPQQEKLKQQLWNTTLGQGRFGLVPNTEQIMSRRRRLQHQLHRGGSSDSSN
;
A
#
# COMPACT_ATOMS: atom_id res chain seq x y z
N MET A 1 -15.54 0.95 -36.82
CA MET A 1 -16.43 1.17 -35.64
C MET A 1 -15.74 2.01 -34.57
N LEU A 2 -14.55 1.60 -34.08
CA LEU A 2 -13.79 2.30 -33.04
C LEU A 2 -13.50 3.77 -33.40
N GLU A 3 -13.06 4.03 -34.63
CA GLU A 3 -12.84 5.40 -35.14
C GLU A 3 -14.10 6.28 -35.06
N ARG A 4 -15.28 5.73 -35.39
CA ARG A 4 -16.55 6.47 -35.32
C ARG A 4 -16.93 6.80 -33.87
N LEU A 5 -16.66 5.89 -32.94
CA LEU A 5 -16.90 6.10 -31.52
C LEU A 5 -15.93 7.11 -30.91
N HIS A 6 -14.69 7.13 -31.40
CA HIS A 6 -13.62 8.00 -30.91
C HIS A 6 -13.50 9.32 -31.67
N LYS A 7 -14.38 9.62 -32.63
CA LYS A 7 -14.36 10.87 -33.42
C LYS A 7 -14.33 12.15 -32.55
N ALA A 8 -14.91 12.08 -31.35
CA ALA A 8 -14.91 13.16 -30.37
C ALA A 8 -13.83 13.00 -29.27
N HIS A 9 -12.82 12.13 -29.48
CA HIS A 9 -11.75 11.82 -28.53
C HIS A 9 -12.25 11.46 -27.12
N LEU A 10 -13.34 10.71 -27.07
CA LEU A 10 -13.92 10.25 -25.82
C LEU A 10 -13.02 9.20 -25.17
N GLY A 11 -12.86 9.31 -23.86
CA GLY A 11 -12.18 8.29 -23.06
C GLY A 11 -12.89 6.94 -23.09
N TYR A 12 -12.17 5.92 -22.63
CA TYR A 12 -12.61 4.53 -22.61
C TYR A 12 -14.03 4.34 -22.05
N ASP A 13 -14.35 4.89 -20.88
CA ASP A 13 -15.64 4.66 -20.21
C ASP A 13 -16.84 5.19 -21.02
N ASN A 14 -16.64 6.32 -21.71
CA ASN A 14 -17.65 6.91 -22.57
C ASN A 14 -17.84 6.08 -23.85
N MET A 15 -16.77 5.50 -24.39
CA MET A 15 -16.88 4.59 -25.53
C MET A 15 -17.51 3.25 -25.12
N ASP A 16 -17.13 2.67 -23.98
CA ASP A 16 -17.72 1.43 -23.43
C ASP A 16 -19.23 1.59 -23.22
N SER A 17 -19.66 2.72 -22.64
CA SER A 17 -21.07 3.04 -22.45
C SER A 17 -21.86 3.08 -23.76
N ARG A 18 -21.30 3.69 -24.82
CA ARG A 18 -21.93 3.75 -26.15
C ARG A 18 -22.02 2.37 -26.81
N VAL A 19 -20.97 1.57 -26.65
CA VAL A 19 -20.89 0.23 -27.23
C VAL A 19 -21.88 -0.73 -26.57
N ARG A 20 -21.99 -0.70 -25.24
CA ARG A 20 -22.91 -1.56 -24.47
C ARG A 20 -24.36 -1.44 -24.92
N GLY A 21 -24.78 -0.26 -25.40
CA GLY A 21 -26.12 -0.03 -25.94
C GLY A 21 -26.33 -0.47 -27.39
N THR A 22 -25.28 -0.90 -28.10
CA THR A 22 -25.34 -1.09 -29.56
C THR A 22 -24.92 -2.49 -30.00
N ILE A 23 -23.78 -3.02 -29.52
CA ILE A 23 -23.20 -4.29 -29.97
C ILE A 23 -22.45 -4.96 -28.82
N PHE A 24 -22.79 -6.22 -28.52
CA PHE A 24 -21.99 -7.05 -27.63
C PHE A 24 -21.06 -7.95 -28.44
N ARG A 25 -19.75 -7.83 -28.22
CA ARG A 25 -18.72 -8.73 -28.77
C ARG A 25 -17.70 -9.07 -27.68
N PRO A 26 -17.30 -10.35 -27.53
CA PRO A 26 -16.20 -10.74 -26.66
C PRO A 26 -14.91 -9.97 -27.03
N GLY A 27 -14.14 -9.54 -26.03
CA GLY A 27 -12.86 -8.84 -26.25
C GLY A 27 -12.97 -7.35 -26.63
N MET A 28 -14.16 -6.84 -26.93
CA MET A 28 -14.35 -5.46 -27.39
C MET A 28 -13.88 -4.40 -26.38
N ARG A 29 -13.98 -4.69 -25.07
CA ARG A 29 -13.46 -3.80 -24.01
C ARG A 29 -11.94 -3.65 -24.07
N ALA A 30 -11.24 -4.74 -24.38
CA ALA A 30 -9.79 -4.69 -24.56
C ALA A 30 -9.43 -3.85 -25.80
N GLU A 31 -10.14 -4.08 -26.92
CA GLU A 31 -9.98 -3.29 -28.15
C GLU A 31 -10.23 -1.78 -27.91
N LEU A 32 -11.28 -1.41 -27.18
CA LEU A 32 -11.58 -0.02 -26.82
C LEU A 32 -10.48 0.63 -25.99
N LYS A 33 -9.96 -0.11 -25.01
CA LYS A 33 -8.88 0.37 -24.12
C LYS A 33 -7.58 0.56 -24.88
N GLU A 34 -7.25 -0.36 -25.77
CA GLU A 34 -6.06 -0.26 -26.62
C GLU A 34 -6.17 0.91 -27.61
N PHE A 35 -7.33 1.04 -28.27
CA PHE A 35 -7.56 2.12 -29.23
C PHE A 35 -7.45 3.51 -28.59
N THR A 36 -8.06 3.71 -27.43
CA THR A 36 -8.01 4.99 -26.70
C THR A 36 -6.61 5.30 -26.15
N LYS A 37 -5.84 4.26 -25.77
CA LYS A 37 -4.47 4.42 -25.29
C LYS A 37 -3.52 4.85 -26.40
N ASN A 38 -3.71 4.34 -27.62
CA ASN A 38 -2.81 4.58 -28.76
C ASN A 38 -3.21 5.82 -29.60
N CYS A 39 -4.17 6.64 -29.15
CA CYS A 39 -4.56 7.84 -29.87
C CYS A 39 -3.57 8.99 -29.60
N GLU A 40 -2.81 9.38 -30.62
CA GLU A 40 -1.83 10.48 -30.57
C GLU A 40 -2.44 11.79 -30.05
N GLN A 41 -3.60 12.19 -30.57
CA GLN A 41 -4.26 13.42 -30.14
C GLN A 41 -4.70 13.39 -28.67
N CYS A 42 -5.05 12.21 -28.15
CA CYS A 42 -5.36 12.06 -26.73
C CYS A 42 -4.09 12.08 -25.88
N GLU A 43 -3.00 11.52 -26.37
CA GLU A 43 -1.70 11.55 -25.69
C GLU A 43 -1.17 12.98 -25.57
N ASP A 44 -1.20 13.74 -26.67
CA ASP A 44 -0.73 15.14 -26.69
C ASP A 44 -1.53 16.07 -25.76
N ARG A 45 -2.80 15.75 -25.54
CA ARG A 45 -3.71 16.51 -24.66
C ARG A 45 -3.65 16.06 -23.21
N LYS A 46 -2.96 14.95 -22.89
CA LYS A 46 -2.84 14.54 -21.49
C LYS A 46 -2.07 15.62 -20.74
N PRO A 47 -2.54 16.04 -19.55
CA PRO A 47 -1.77 16.92 -18.72
C PRO A 47 -0.42 16.25 -18.44
N SER A 48 0.67 16.97 -18.66
CA SER A 48 1.99 16.50 -18.27
C SER A 48 1.93 16.08 -16.81
N PRO A 49 2.48 14.90 -16.44
CA PRO A 49 2.67 14.60 -15.03
C PRO A 49 3.43 15.78 -14.44
N GLN A 50 2.89 16.35 -13.36
CA GLN A 50 3.64 17.34 -12.59
C GLN A 50 4.96 16.67 -12.23
N GLN A 51 6.08 17.34 -12.54
CA GLN A 51 7.38 16.89 -12.06
C GLN A 51 7.30 16.94 -10.54
N GLU A 52 6.99 15.80 -9.91
CA GLU A 52 7.23 15.65 -8.49
C GLU A 52 8.72 15.91 -8.32
N LYS A 53 9.04 17.03 -7.65
CA LYS A 53 10.40 17.29 -7.21
C LYS A 53 10.87 16.02 -6.54
N LEU A 54 11.93 15.41 -7.08
CA LEU A 54 12.58 14.24 -6.50
C LEU A 54 12.69 14.50 -4.99
N LYS A 55 11.84 13.85 -4.19
CA LYS A 55 11.99 13.89 -2.75
C LYS A 55 13.24 13.09 -2.47
N GLN A 56 14.38 13.78 -2.39
CA GLN A 56 15.56 13.24 -1.74
C GLN A 56 15.07 12.76 -0.38
N GLN A 57 15.03 11.44 -0.21
CA GLN A 57 14.67 10.82 1.04
C GLN A 57 15.76 11.18 2.05
N LEU A 58 15.61 12.33 2.70
CA LEU A 58 16.25 12.64 3.96
C LEU A 58 15.62 11.71 5.00
N TRP A 59 16.04 10.44 4.99
CA TRP A 59 15.62 9.43 5.96
C TRP A 59 16.27 9.64 7.33
N ASN A 60 16.99 10.76 7.53
CA ASN A 60 17.94 10.90 8.63
C ASN A 60 17.48 11.87 9.73
N THR A 61 16.41 12.63 9.54
CA THR A 61 16.19 13.85 10.37
C THR A 61 14.79 14.04 10.93
N THR A 62 13.97 12.99 10.99
CA THR A 62 12.76 13.03 11.81
C THR A 62 12.37 11.66 12.40
N LEU A 63 13.25 11.07 13.21
CA LEU A 63 12.81 10.15 14.26
C LEU A 63 13.16 10.77 15.61
N GLY A 64 12.34 11.75 16.00
CA GLY A 64 12.17 12.06 17.40
C GLY A 64 11.71 10.79 18.11
N GLN A 65 12.58 10.24 18.96
CA GLN A 65 12.24 9.59 20.23
C GLN A 65 10.92 8.81 20.24
N GLY A 66 10.77 7.88 19.30
CA GLY A 66 9.74 6.85 19.33
C GLY A 66 10.33 5.60 19.93
N ARG A 67 9.89 5.26 21.15
CA ARG A 67 10.29 4.14 21.99
C ARG A 67 10.08 2.78 21.29
N PHE A 68 10.96 2.41 20.35
CA PHE A 68 11.14 1.02 19.96
C PHE A 68 11.83 0.33 21.14
N GLY A 69 11.03 -0.24 22.04
CA GLY A 69 11.55 -1.09 23.10
C GLY A 69 12.39 -2.18 22.45
N LEU A 70 13.68 -2.23 22.77
CA LEU A 70 14.53 -3.34 22.38
C LEU A 70 13.84 -4.62 22.83
N VAL A 71 13.45 -5.46 21.87
CA VAL A 71 12.97 -6.80 22.18
C VAL A 71 14.11 -7.50 22.92
N PRO A 72 13.91 -7.96 24.17
CA PRO A 72 14.97 -8.61 24.91
C PRO A 72 15.40 -9.85 24.13
N ASN A 73 16.71 -10.03 23.97
CA ASN A 73 17.24 -11.22 23.32
C ASN A 73 16.93 -12.48 24.15
N THR A 74 17.16 -13.65 23.55
CA THR A 74 16.83 -14.94 24.14
C THR A 74 17.48 -15.16 25.51
N GLU A 75 18.70 -14.68 25.73
CA GLU A 75 19.41 -14.77 27.01
C GLU A 75 18.76 -13.91 28.10
N GLN A 76 18.31 -12.70 27.76
CA GLN A 76 17.60 -11.82 28.69
C GLN A 76 16.26 -12.43 29.13
N ILE A 77 15.54 -13.09 28.20
CA ILE A 77 14.30 -13.80 28.50
C ILE A 77 14.57 -14.98 29.46
N MET A 78 15.58 -15.80 29.16
CA MET A 78 15.94 -16.95 30.00
C MET A 78 16.42 -16.53 31.40
N SER A 79 17.22 -15.46 31.48
CA SER A 79 17.71 -14.92 32.75
C SER A 79 16.58 -14.35 33.63
N ARG A 80 15.57 -13.72 33.01
CA ARG A 80 14.37 -13.25 33.72
C ARG A 80 13.54 -14.43 34.23
N ARG A 81 13.36 -15.49 33.42
CA ARG A 81 12.65 -16.71 33.83
C ARG A 81 13.34 -17.40 35.01
N ARG A 82 14.68 -17.49 35.00
CA ARG A 82 15.48 -18.06 36.10
C ARG A 82 15.29 -17.26 37.40
N ARG A 83 15.35 -15.92 37.32
CA ARG A 83 15.11 -15.04 38.50
C ARG A 83 13.70 -15.19 39.07
N LEU A 84 12.69 -15.35 38.23
CA LEU A 84 11.31 -15.59 38.70
C LEU A 84 11.18 -16.95 39.39
N GLN A 85 11.81 -18.00 38.87
CA GLN A 85 11.83 -19.30 39.54
C GLN A 85 12.51 -19.24 40.92
N HIS A 86 13.63 -18.52 41.06
CA HIS A 86 14.28 -18.35 42.36
C HIS A 86 13.44 -17.55 43.38
N GLN A 87 12.63 -16.59 42.93
CA GLN A 87 11.75 -15.81 43.82
C GLN A 87 10.62 -16.66 44.40
N LEU A 88 10.04 -17.56 43.60
CA LEU A 88 8.96 -18.44 44.07
C LEU A 88 9.43 -19.45 45.13
N HIS A 89 10.71 -19.83 45.12
CA HIS A 89 11.27 -20.76 46.11
C HIS A 89 11.73 -20.10 47.41
N ARG A 90 11.72 -18.76 47.52
CA ARG A 90 12.09 -18.03 48.77
C ARG A 90 10.89 -17.50 49.56
N GLY A 91 9.66 -17.66 49.07
CA GLY A 91 8.44 -17.11 49.67
C GLY A 91 7.72 -18.00 50.69
N GLY A 92 8.42 -18.95 51.34
CA GLY A 92 7.85 -19.86 52.33
C GLY A 92 8.61 -19.84 53.64
N SER A 93 8.47 -18.75 54.41
CA SER A 93 8.65 -18.71 55.87
C SER A 93 8.35 -17.30 56.36
N SER A 94 7.16 -17.09 56.88
CA SER A 94 6.92 -16.07 57.90
C SER A 94 5.97 -16.69 58.90
N ASP A 95 6.59 -17.28 59.91
CA ASP A 95 5.98 -17.84 61.09
C ASP A 95 5.17 -16.79 61.86
N SER A 96 4.09 -17.31 62.44
CA SER A 96 3.30 -16.78 63.53
C SER A 96 4.14 -16.13 64.63
N SER A 97 3.64 -15.03 65.20
CA SER A 97 3.47 -14.91 66.65
C SER A 97 2.50 -13.77 66.98
N ASN A 98 1.60 -14.11 67.89
CA ASN A 98 0.65 -13.27 68.59
C ASN A 98 1.33 -12.58 69.78
#